data_AF-A0A6H0KK25-F1
#
_entry.id   AF-A0A6H0KK25-F1
#
_cell.length_a   1.000
_cell.length_b   1.000
_cell.length_c   1.000
_cell.angle_alpha   90.00
_cell.angle_beta   90.00
_cell.angle_gamma   90.00
#
_symmetry.space_group_name_H-M   'P 1'
#
loop_
_entity.id
_entity.type
_entity.pdbx_description
1 polymer ?
#
loop_
_entity_poly.entity_id
_entity_poly.type
_entity_poly.pdbx_seq_one_letter_code
_entity_poly.pdbx_strand_id
1 'polypeptide(L)'
;MEVKRYLFSLLASVLLAGVSLNSYGSDSMSEAGNETAQQQEDFKMFLDKFTSSAAFQYTRIKFPLKTPITLLADDGETEKTFPFTKEKWPLLDSETMKEERISQEEGGIYVSKFTVNEPKHKVFEAGYEESEIDLRVEFELSSDGKWYVVDCYTGWYGYDLPVGELKQTIEHVKEENAAFKELHP
;
A
#
# COMPACT_ATOMS: atom_id res chain seq x y z
N MET A 1 81.29 41.98 -9.59
CA MET A 1 80.12 41.31 -8.98
C MET A 1 78.87 42.08 -9.46
N GLU A 2 78.55 42.13 -10.76
CA GLU A 2 77.97 41.08 -11.64
C GLU A 2 76.53 40.69 -11.16
N VAL A 3 75.39 40.82 -11.86
CA VAL A 3 75.00 41.23 -13.23
C VAL A 3 73.49 41.55 -13.28
N LYS A 4 73.16 42.59 -14.05
CA LYS A 4 72.02 42.91 -14.96
C LYS A 4 70.79 41.96 -15.01
N ARG A 5 69.57 42.50 -14.92
CA ARG A 5 68.58 42.85 -15.99
C ARG A 5 68.10 41.71 -16.92
N TYR A 6 66.77 41.53 -16.98
CA TYR A 6 65.97 41.18 -18.17
C TYR A 6 64.62 41.95 -18.03
N LEU A 7 64.25 42.99 -18.82
CA LEU A 7 63.87 43.07 -20.26
C LEU A 7 62.68 42.12 -20.55
N PHE A 8 61.46 42.51 -20.96
CA PHE A 8 60.92 43.44 -21.98
C PHE A 8 59.44 43.77 -21.61
N SER A 9 58.87 44.98 -21.69
CA SER A 9 58.43 45.76 -22.87
C SER A 9 57.50 45.00 -23.85
N LEU A 10 56.18 45.28 -23.85
CA LEU A 10 55.40 45.77 -25.02
C LEU A 10 53.87 45.70 -24.79
N LEU A 11 53.25 46.87 -24.98
CA LEU A 11 52.00 47.15 -25.69
C LEU A 11 50.62 46.73 -25.15
N ALA A 12 49.77 47.75 -25.19
CA ALA A 12 48.33 47.77 -25.01
C ALA A 12 47.56 47.07 -26.13
N SER A 13 46.41 46.48 -25.77
CA SER A 13 45.15 46.48 -26.54
C SER A 13 44.06 45.79 -25.69
N VAL A 14 43.10 46.52 -25.13
CA VAL A 14 41.71 46.68 -25.64
C VAL A 14 40.79 45.48 -25.37
N LEU A 15 39.88 45.71 -24.41
CA LEU A 15 38.45 45.35 -24.31
C LEU A 15 37.98 43.93 -24.71
N LEU A 16 37.45 43.18 -23.73
CA LEU A 16 36.00 42.84 -23.58
C LEU A 16 35.79 41.77 -22.49
N ALA A 17 34.58 41.77 -21.93
CA ALA A 17 34.01 40.82 -20.95
C ALA A 17 34.28 41.12 -19.46
N GLY A 18 33.68 42.21 -18.96
CA GLY A 18 33.36 42.34 -17.54
C GLY A 18 32.04 41.62 -17.24
N VAL A 19 32.12 40.37 -16.77
CA VAL A 19 31.08 39.76 -15.93
C VAL A 19 31.41 40.18 -14.50
N SER A 20 30.50 40.88 -13.84
CA SER A 20 30.54 41.07 -12.39
C SER A 20 29.12 40.88 -11.86
N LEU A 21 28.91 39.72 -11.25
CA LEU A 21 27.85 39.50 -10.28
C LEU A 21 28.12 40.39 -9.08
N ASN A 22 27.12 41.12 -8.60
CA ASN A 22 26.62 40.99 -7.23
C ASN A 22 25.42 41.91 -6.96
N SER A 23 24.30 41.25 -6.62
CA SER A 23 23.42 41.56 -5.49
C SER A 23 22.57 42.85 -5.51
N TYR A 24 21.25 42.68 -5.69
CA TYR A 24 20.20 42.85 -4.67
C TYR A 24 18.83 43.01 -5.36
N GLY A 25 17.81 42.26 -4.90
CA GLY A 25 16.42 42.74 -4.91
C GLY A 25 15.48 42.23 -6.02
N SER A 26 14.84 41.09 -5.73
CA SER A 26 13.40 40.77 -5.87
C SER A 26 12.61 40.99 -7.17
N ASP A 27 11.77 39.97 -7.41
CA ASP A 27 10.50 39.93 -8.15
C ASP A 27 10.52 39.84 -9.67
N SER A 28 10.53 38.60 -10.17
CA SER A 28 9.50 38.16 -11.12
C SER A 28 9.53 36.64 -11.28
N MET A 29 8.50 35.99 -10.74
CA MET A 29 7.84 34.77 -11.22
C MET A 29 8.72 33.76 -11.98
N SER A 30 9.45 32.92 -11.24
CA SER A 30 9.60 31.54 -11.66
C SER A 30 8.34 30.80 -11.21
N GLU A 31 7.44 30.58 -12.15
CA GLU A 31 6.33 29.63 -12.07
C GLU A 31 6.93 28.22 -11.97
N ALA A 32 7.53 27.94 -10.82
CA ALA A 32 7.85 26.59 -10.38
C ALA A 32 6.50 25.96 -10.07
N GLY A 33 6.12 25.00 -10.91
CA GLY A 33 4.84 24.31 -10.85
C GLY A 33 4.46 24.02 -9.40
N ASN A 34 3.41 24.68 -8.96
CA ASN A 34 2.61 24.23 -7.83
C ASN A 34 1.92 22.95 -8.32
N GLU A 35 2.68 21.87 -8.47
CA GLU A 35 2.15 20.56 -8.15
C GLU A 35 1.62 20.74 -6.74
N THR A 36 0.31 20.89 -6.61
CA THR A 36 -0.39 20.70 -5.34
C THR A 36 0.17 19.43 -4.76
N ALA A 37 1.09 19.55 -3.79
CA ALA A 37 1.65 18.41 -3.09
C ALA A 37 0.48 17.78 -2.37
N GLN A 38 -0.15 16.83 -3.04
CA GLN A 38 -1.37 16.19 -2.60
C GLN A 38 -1.01 15.52 -1.29
N GLN A 39 -1.62 15.99 -0.20
CA GLN A 39 -1.28 15.52 1.13
C GLN A 39 -1.49 14.01 1.16
N GLN A 40 -0.38 13.27 1.22
CA GLN A 40 -0.40 11.83 1.31
C GLN A 40 -1.13 11.43 2.59
N GLU A 41 -2.09 10.53 2.45
CA GLU A 41 -2.84 9.98 3.57
C GLU A 41 -1.91 9.19 4.49
N ASP A 42 -2.00 9.46 5.78
CA ASP A 42 -1.30 8.68 6.80
C ASP A 42 -1.89 7.25 6.86
N PHE A 43 -1.02 6.24 6.82
CA PHE A 43 -1.46 4.85 6.74
C PHE A 43 -2.20 4.41 8.01
N LYS A 44 -1.78 4.87 9.18
CA LYS A 44 -2.44 4.48 10.44
C LYS A 44 -3.85 5.08 10.51
N MET A 45 -3.99 6.36 10.19
CA MET A 45 -5.31 7.02 10.12
C MET A 45 -6.21 6.38 9.08
N PHE A 46 -5.65 6.00 7.93
CA PHE A 46 -6.35 5.20 6.93
C PHE A 46 -6.84 3.87 7.51
N LEU A 47 -5.96 3.10 8.14
CA LEU A 47 -6.27 1.76 8.66
C LEU A 47 -7.32 1.82 9.78
N ASP A 48 -7.16 2.77 10.72
CA ASP A 48 -8.12 3.00 11.81
C ASP A 48 -9.53 3.28 11.25
N LYS A 49 -9.63 4.03 10.14
CA LYS A 49 -10.91 4.32 9.47
C LYS A 49 -11.40 3.15 8.62
N PHE A 50 -10.49 2.45 7.96
CA PHE A 50 -10.75 1.27 7.14
C PHE A 50 -11.44 0.18 7.96
N THR A 51 -11.00 -0.04 9.20
CA THR A 51 -11.51 -1.09 10.09
C THR A 51 -12.70 -0.66 10.95
N SER A 52 -13.12 0.61 10.90
CA SER A 52 -14.22 1.13 11.73
C SER A 52 -15.44 1.64 10.95
N SER A 53 -15.42 1.61 9.61
CA SER A 53 -16.56 1.96 8.77
C SER A 53 -16.63 1.09 7.52
N ALA A 54 -17.69 0.28 7.41
CA ALA A 54 -17.92 -0.59 6.26
C ALA A 54 -18.05 0.21 4.96
N ALA A 55 -18.80 1.31 4.98
CA ALA A 55 -18.94 2.19 3.82
C ALA A 55 -17.57 2.70 3.35
N PHE A 56 -16.74 3.18 4.27
CA PHE A 56 -15.39 3.64 3.93
C PHE A 56 -14.51 2.51 3.42
N GLN A 57 -14.53 1.34 4.06
CA GLN A 57 -13.77 0.16 3.67
C GLN A 57 -14.01 -0.18 2.19
N TYR A 58 -15.27 -0.30 1.78
CA TYR A 58 -15.62 -0.58 0.38
C TYR A 58 -15.16 0.49 -0.61
N THR A 59 -15.01 1.76 -0.20
CA THR A 59 -14.49 2.82 -1.09
C THR A 59 -12.98 2.71 -1.33
N ARG A 60 -12.28 1.97 -0.47
CA ARG A 60 -10.83 1.85 -0.44
C ARG A 60 -10.32 0.48 -0.89
N ILE A 61 -11.15 -0.27 -1.61
CA ILE A 61 -10.75 -1.54 -2.21
C ILE A 61 -10.89 -1.42 -3.73
N LYS A 62 -9.85 -1.81 -4.47
CA LYS A 62 -9.88 -1.85 -5.94
C LYS A 62 -10.42 -3.20 -6.37
N PHE A 63 -11.74 -3.28 -6.62
CA PHE A 63 -12.36 -4.48 -7.19
C PHE A 63 -12.33 -4.50 -8.73
N PRO A 64 -12.26 -5.70 -9.35
CA PRO A 64 -11.89 -6.96 -8.72
C PRO A 64 -10.44 -6.91 -8.22
N LEU A 65 -10.14 -7.68 -7.17
CA LEU A 65 -8.78 -7.78 -6.66
C LEU A 65 -7.85 -8.43 -7.68
N LYS A 66 -6.53 -8.17 -7.56
CA LYS A 66 -5.52 -8.69 -8.51
C LYS A 66 -5.56 -10.21 -8.59
N THR A 67 -5.66 -10.90 -7.46
CA THR A 67 -5.71 -12.36 -7.38
C THR A 67 -7.16 -12.85 -7.32
N PRO A 68 -7.62 -13.68 -8.28
CA PRO A 68 -8.93 -14.30 -8.21
C PRO A 68 -8.99 -15.38 -7.13
N ILE A 69 -10.19 -15.80 -6.75
CA ILE A 69 -10.40 -16.98 -5.92
C ILE A 69 -10.19 -18.22 -6.80
N THR A 70 -9.35 -19.16 -6.37
CA THR A 70 -9.09 -20.43 -7.07
C THR A 70 -9.48 -21.60 -6.17
N LEU A 71 -10.43 -22.42 -6.63
CA LEU A 71 -10.93 -23.58 -5.89
C LEU A 71 -10.79 -24.86 -6.72
N LEU A 72 -10.69 -26.00 -6.05
CA LEU A 72 -10.79 -27.31 -6.70
C LEU A 72 -12.23 -27.69 -7.01
N ALA A 73 -12.43 -28.27 -8.19
CA ALA A 73 -13.67 -28.95 -8.53
C ALA A 73 -13.81 -30.27 -7.76
N ASP A 74 -14.99 -30.87 -7.82
CA ASP A 74 -15.32 -32.10 -7.09
C ASP A 74 -14.48 -33.32 -7.52
N ASP A 75 -13.73 -33.22 -8.62
CA ASP A 75 -12.77 -34.24 -9.06
C ASP A 75 -11.42 -34.17 -8.31
N GLY A 76 -11.20 -33.12 -7.51
CA GLY A 76 -9.97 -32.91 -6.73
C GLY A 76 -8.75 -32.51 -7.56
N GLU A 77 -8.88 -32.31 -8.87
CA GLU A 77 -7.77 -32.02 -9.77
C GLU A 77 -7.99 -30.75 -10.59
N THR A 78 -9.23 -30.46 -10.99
CA THR A 78 -9.54 -29.33 -11.86
C THR A 78 -9.71 -28.04 -11.06
N GLU A 79 -8.83 -27.07 -11.31
CA GLU A 79 -8.99 -25.72 -10.75
C GLU A 79 -10.08 -24.91 -11.45
N LYS A 80 -10.86 -24.15 -10.66
CA LYS A 80 -11.84 -23.18 -11.13
C LYS A 80 -11.54 -21.81 -10.51
N THR A 81 -11.51 -20.79 -11.35
CA THR A 81 -11.24 -19.42 -10.92
C THR A 81 -12.50 -18.57 -10.93
N PHE A 82 -12.64 -17.73 -9.90
CA PHE A 82 -13.75 -16.82 -9.71
C PHE A 82 -13.23 -15.41 -9.42
N PRO A 83 -13.76 -14.36 -10.06
CA PRO A 83 -13.38 -13.00 -9.76
C PRO A 83 -13.63 -12.66 -8.28
N PHE A 84 -12.61 -12.11 -7.61
CA PHE A 84 -12.73 -11.66 -6.24
C PHE A 84 -13.28 -10.22 -6.22
N THR A 85 -14.59 -10.12 -6.12
CA THR A 85 -15.40 -8.91 -6.30
C THR A 85 -16.05 -8.47 -4.98
N LYS A 86 -16.67 -7.29 -4.98
CA LYS A 86 -17.24 -6.66 -3.77
C LYS A 86 -18.18 -7.55 -2.99
N GLU A 87 -19.01 -8.35 -3.65
CA GLU A 87 -19.99 -9.22 -3.01
C GLU A 87 -19.39 -10.43 -2.28
N LYS A 88 -18.10 -10.70 -2.50
CA LYS A 88 -17.35 -11.78 -1.84
C LYS A 88 -16.42 -11.25 -0.74
N TRP A 89 -16.27 -9.93 -0.60
CA TRP A 89 -15.33 -9.34 0.35
C TRP A 89 -15.80 -9.51 1.81
N PRO A 90 -15.01 -10.18 2.68
CA PRO A 90 -15.23 -10.15 4.13
C PRO A 90 -14.72 -8.82 4.71
N LEU A 91 -15.58 -8.08 5.41
CA LEU A 91 -15.20 -6.84 6.06
C LEU A 91 -14.20 -7.11 7.19
N LEU A 92 -13.10 -6.37 7.20
CA LEU A 92 -12.02 -6.53 8.16
C LEU A 92 -12.18 -5.53 9.31
N ASP A 93 -12.14 -6.01 10.54
CA ASP A 93 -12.22 -5.21 11.75
C ASP A 93 -10.83 -4.84 12.31
N SER A 94 -10.80 -4.11 13.43
CA SER A 94 -9.56 -3.64 14.04
C SER A 94 -8.76 -4.77 14.69
N GLU A 95 -9.43 -5.80 15.21
CA GLU A 95 -8.77 -6.95 15.84
C GLU A 95 -8.08 -7.81 14.77
N THR A 96 -8.73 -8.03 13.64
CA THR A 96 -8.17 -8.74 12.47
C THR A 96 -6.90 -8.09 11.96
N MET A 97 -6.84 -6.75 11.96
CA MET A 97 -5.71 -5.98 11.41
C MET A 97 -4.66 -5.58 12.45
N LYS A 98 -4.73 -6.13 13.66
CA LYS A 98 -3.79 -5.83 14.75
C LYS A 98 -2.50 -6.63 14.58
N GLU A 99 -1.35 -6.01 14.80
CA GLU A 99 -0.06 -6.73 14.83
C GLU A 99 0.15 -7.36 16.22
N GLU A 100 0.24 -8.68 16.29
CA GLU A 100 0.44 -9.41 17.52
C GLU A 100 1.07 -10.79 17.31
N ARG A 101 1.56 -11.37 18.40
CA ARG A 101 2.05 -12.74 18.46
C ARG A 101 1.52 -13.38 19.73
N ILE A 102 0.65 -14.37 19.59
CA ILE A 102 -0.08 -14.99 20.70
C ILE A 102 0.26 -16.48 20.73
N SER A 103 0.68 -16.96 21.90
CA SER A 103 0.78 -18.40 22.18
C SER A 103 -0.54 -18.93 22.72
N GLN A 104 -1.11 -19.94 22.06
CA GLN A 104 -2.34 -20.58 22.47
C GLN A 104 -2.08 -21.73 23.45
N GLU A 105 -3.11 -22.06 24.25
CA GLU A 105 -3.02 -23.12 25.27
C GLU A 105 -2.70 -24.50 24.66
N GLU A 106 -3.13 -24.73 23.41
CA GLU A 106 -2.89 -25.97 22.65
C GLU A 106 -1.51 -26.00 21.97
N GLY A 107 -0.68 -24.98 22.17
CA GLY A 107 0.72 -24.93 21.72
C GLY A 107 0.97 -24.26 20.37
N GLY A 108 -0.08 -23.83 19.67
CA GLY A 108 0.05 -23.05 18.43
C GLY A 108 0.44 -21.59 18.70
N ILE A 109 1.19 -20.98 17.76
CA ILE A 109 1.55 -19.57 17.81
C ILE A 109 0.86 -18.86 16.65
N TYR A 110 -0.08 -17.96 16.97
CA TYR A 110 -0.71 -17.09 16.00
C TYR A 110 0.11 -15.81 15.85
N VAL A 111 0.40 -15.41 14.62
CA VAL A 111 1.16 -14.20 14.30
C VAL A 111 0.40 -13.39 13.26
N SER A 112 0.28 -12.10 13.52
CA SER A 112 -0.20 -11.11 12.57
C SER A 112 0.79 -9.94 12.52
N LYS A 113 1.22 -9.55 11.32
CA LYS A 113 2.25 -8.51 11.13
C LYS A 113 2.25 -7.92 9.73
N PHE A 114 2.83 -6.73 9.58
CA PHE A 114 3.25 -6.26 8.26
C PHE A 114 4.54 -6.96 7.82
N THR A 115 4.45 -7.85 6.84
CA THR A 115 5.62 -8.50 6.20
C THR A 115 6.33 -7.57 5.22
N VAL A 116 5.59 -6.63 4.65
CA VAL A 116 6.12 -5.50 3.86
C VAL A 116 5.62 -4.20 4.47
N ASN A 117 6.52 -3.25 4.72
CA ASN A 117 6.20 -1.98 5.35
C ASN A 117 6.91 -0.79 4.67
N GLU A 118 6.69 -0.62 3.37
CA GLU A 118 7.32 0.45 2.58
C GLU A 118 6.44 1.73 2.56
N PRO A 119 6.97 2.90 2.14
CA PRO A 119 6.23 4.17 2.17
C PRO A 119 4.97 4.21 1.29
N LYS A 120 4.89 3.37 0.25
CA LYS A 120 3.78 3.34 -0.71
C LYS A 120 3.19 1.95 -0.94
N HIS A 121 3.72 0.93 -0.27
CA HIS A 121 3.31 -0.45 -0.43
C HIS A 121 3.47 -1.18 0.91
N LYS A 122 2.40 -1.86 1.35
CA LYS A 122 2.41 -2.62 2.60
C LYS A 122 1.67 -3.93 2.41
N VAL A 123 2.14 -4.98 3.07
CA VAL A 123 1.51 -6.30 3.05
C VAL A 123 1.35 -6.74 4.50
N PHE A 124 0.11 -6.97 4.90
CA PHE A 124 -0.24 -7.56 6.18
C PHE A 124 -0.51 -9.04 6.00
N GLU A 125 0.06 -9.87 6.86
CA GLU A 125 -0.21 -11.31 6.88
C GLU A 125 -0.58 -11.73 8.30
N ALA A 126 -1.53 -12.66 8.41
CA ALA A 126 -1.92 -13.27 9.66
C ALA A 126 -2.19 -14.76 9.50
N GLY A 127 -1.81 -15.56 10.50
CA GLY A 127 -2.01 -17.00 10.56
C GLY A 127 -1.14 -17.66 11.63
N TYR A 128 -1.20 -18.98 11.73
CA TYR A 128 -0.33 -19.74 12.64
C TYR A 128 1.06 -19.94 12.03
N GLU A 129 2.12 -19.83 12.84
CA GLU A 129 3.53 -19.97 12.37
C GLU A 129 3.82 -21.30 11.66
N GLU A 130 3.13 -22.37 12.06
CA GLU A 130 3.31 -23.74 11.55
C GLU A 130 2.19 -24.15 10.58
N SER A 131 1.49 -23.20 9.97
CA SER A 131 0.39 -23.46 9.04
C SER A 131 0.45 -22.49 7.86
N GLU A 132 -0.44 -22.70 6.88
CA GLU A 132 -0.69 -21.69 5.87
C GLU A 132 -1.29 -20.44 6.53
N ILE A 133 -1.04 -19.27 5.94
CA ILE A 133 -1.63 -18.04 6.43
C ILE A 133 -3.15 -18.08 6.24
N ASP A 134 -3.87 -17.39 7.12
CA ASP A 134 -5.33 -17.26 7.07
C ASP A 134 -5.74 -15.98 6.32
N LEU A 135 -4.85 -14.99 6.28
CA LEU A 135 -5.10 -13.68 5.70
C LEU A 135 -3.82 -13.08 5.13
N ARG A 136 -3.91 -12.52 3.92
CA ARG A 136 -2.93 -11.59 3.36
C ARG A 136 -3.66 -10.40 2.76
N VAL A 137 -3.30 -9.18 3.13
CA VAL A 137 -3.89 -7.95 2.59
C VAL A 137 -2.80 -7.05 2.03
N GLU A 138 -2.91 -6.69 0.76
CA GLU A 138 -1.94 -5.83 0.08
C GLU A 138 -2.51 -4.41 -0.07
N PHE A 139 -1.77 -3.43 0.45
CA PHE A 139 -2.10 -2.02 0.43
C PHE A 139 -1.13 -1.25 -0.46
N GLU A 140 -1.68 -0.40 -1.33
CA GLU A 140 -0.89 0.53 -2.15
C GLU A 140 -1.37 1.97 -1.93
N LEU A 141 -0.41 2.89 -1.85
CA LEU A 141 -0.69 4.31 -1.94
C LEU A 141 -0.81 4.69 -3.41
N SER A 142 -2.00 5.11 -3.82
CA SER A 142 -2.25 5.54 -5.19
C SER A 142 -1.68 6.94 -5.47
N SER A 143 -1.64 7.31 -6.77
CA SER A 143 -1.17 8.63 -7.22
C SER A 143 -2.04 9.79 -6.73
N ASP A 144 -3.29 9.53 -6.31
CA ASP A 144 -4.17 10.52 -5.69
C ASP A 144 -3.89 10.74 -4.19
N GLY A 145 -2.81 10.15 -3.67
CA GLY A 145 -2.38 10.29 -2.29
C GLY A 145 -3.22 9.49 -1.30
N LYS A 146 -4.09 8.57 -1.73
CA LYS A 146 -4.91 7.72 -0.85
C LYS A 146 -4.45 6.27 -0.86
N TRP A 147 -4.62 5.60 0.27
CA TRP A 147 -4.39 4.16 0.39
C TRP A 147 -5.58 3.35 -0.10
N TYR A 148 -5.27 2.23 -0.74
CA TYR A 148 -6.22 1.24 -1.21
C TYR A 148 -5.72 -0.17 -0.94
N VAL A 149 -6.65 -1.07 -0.63
CA VAL A 149 -6.44 -2.51 -0.79
C VAL A 149 -6.51 -2.84 -2.27
N VAL A 150 -5.49 -3.53 -2.76
CA VAL A 150 -5.37 -3.92 -4.18
C VAL A 150 -5.36 -5.43 -4.37
N ASP A 151 -5.01 -6.18 -3.32
CA ASP A 151 -5.07 -7.64 -3.35
C ASP A 151 -5.40 -8.21 -1.97
N CYS A 152 -5.96 -9.42 -1.95
CA CYS A 152 -6.25 -10.14 -0.72
C CYS A 152 -6.28 -11.65 -0.94
N TYR A 153 -5.67 -12.39 -0.02
CA TYR A 153 -5.98 -13.80 0.23
C TYR A 153 -6.70 -13.91 1.57
N THR A 154 -7.69 -14.80 1.66
CA THR A 154 -8.43 -15.06 2.89
C THR A 154 -8.84 -16.53 2.97
N GLY A 155 -8.71 -17.13 4.14
CA GLY A 155 -9.10 -18.51 4.42
C GLY A 155 -10.59 -18.80 4.20
N TRP A 156 -11.45 -17.77 4.15
CA TRP A 156 -12.84 -17.91 3.72
C TRP A 156 -12.96 -18.60 2.36
N TYR A 157 -12.03 -18.32 1.44
CA TYR A 157 -11.98 -18.93 0.10
C TYR A 157 -10.66 -19.65 -0.13
N GLY A 158 -10.14 -20.29 0.93
CA GLY A 158 -8.93 -21.10 0.87
C GLY A 158 -9.04 -22.24 -0.14
N TYR A 159 -7.88 -22.80 -0.52
CA TYR A 159 -7.78 -23.84 -1.55
C TYR A 159 -8.61 -25.09 -1.22
N ASP A 160 -8.76 -25.40 0.07
CA ASP A 160 -9.52 -26.55 0.56
C ASP A 160 -11.05 -26.38 0.46
N LEU A 161 -11.56 -25.18 0.14
CA LEU A 161 -12.99 -24.94 -0.01
C LEU A 161 -13.50 -25.66 -1.28
N PRO A 162 -14.42 -26.64 -1.17
CA PRO A 162 -15.01 -27.28 -2.33
C PRO A 162 -15.80 -26.27 -3.17
N VAL A 163 -15.69 -26.34 -4.49
CA VAL A 163 -16.41 -25.39 -5.37
C VAL A 163 -17.93 -25.41 -5.15
N GLY A 164 -18.51 -26.56 -4.76
CA GLY A 164 -19.92 -26.70 -4.44
C GLY A 164 -20.36 -25.86 -3.23
N GLU A 165 -19.44 -25.54 -2.32
CA GLU A 165 -19.71 -24.80 -1.09
C GLU A 165 -19.52 -23.28 -1.25
N LEU A 166 -18.84 -22.82 -2.31
CA LEU A 166 -18.55 -21.40 -2.53
C LEU A 166 -19.77 -20.49 -2.38
N LYS A 167 -20.93 -20.90 -2.89
CA LYS A 167 -22.16 -20.10 -2.78
C LYS A 167 -22.59 -19.93 -1.32
N GLN A 168 -22.56 -21.00 -0.53
CA GLN A 168 -22.93 -20.97 0.87
C GLN A 168 -21.94 -20.13 1.68
N THR A 169 -20.65 -20.27 1.40
CA THR A 169 -19.60 -19.46 2.03
C THR A 169 -19.78 -17.97 1.77
N ILE A 170 -20.11 -17.58 0.53
CA ILE A 170 -20.43 -16.19 0.19
C ILE A 170 -21.64 -15.67 0.98
N GLU A 171 -22.68 -16.49 1.19
CA GLU A 171 -23.82 -16.07 2.04
C GLU A 171 -23.40 -15.89 3.49
N HIS A 172 -22.57 -16.78 4.05
CA HIS A 172 -22.05 -16.64 5.41
C HIS A 172 -21.21 -15.35 5.56
N VAL A 173 -20.34 -15.05 4.59
CA VAL A 173 -19.59 -13.78 4.56
C VAL A 173 -20.53 -12.56 4.54
N LYS A 174 -21.68 -12.64 3.87
CA LYS A 174 -22.67 -11.55 3.88
C LYS A 174 -23.36 -11.39 5.24
N GLU A 175 -23.61 -12.48 5.94
CA GLU A 175 -24.18 -12.48 7.30
C GLU A 175 -23.20 -11.82 8.28
N GLU A 176 -21.93 -12.24 8.27
CA GLU A 176 -20.88 -11.62 9.08
C GLU A 176 -20.72 -10.13 8.74
N ASN A 177 -20.75 -9.79 7.44
CA ASN A 177 -20.72 -8.40 7.00
C ASN A 177 -21.94 -7.61 7.52
N ALA A 178 -23.12 -8.21 7.61
CA ALA A 178 -24.31 -7.56 8.14
C ALA A 178 -24.12 -7.21 9.61
N ALA A 179 -23.62 -8.16 10.42
CA ALA A 179 -23.29 -7.92 11.82
C ALA A 179 -22.23 -6.82 11.98
N PHE A 180 -21.16 -6.84 11.17
CA PHE A 180 -20.16 -5.78 11.17
C PHE A 180 -20.76 -4.41 10.87
N LYS A 181 -21.62 -4.30 9.84
CA LYS A 181 -22.27 -3.03 9.44
C LYS A 181 -23.19 -2.44 10.52
N GLU A 182 -23.75 -3.26 11.40
CA GLU A 182 -24.56 -2.77 12.53
C GLU A 182 -23.71 -2.02 13.56
N LEU A 183 -22.46 -2.46 13.76
CA LEU A 183 -21.51 -1.85 14.69
C LEU A 183 -20.66 -0.75 14.02
N HIS A 184 -20.42 -0.89 12.72
CA HIS A 184 -19.45 -0.11 11.93
C HIS A 184 -20.03 0.29 10.56
N PRO A 185 -20.98 1.23 10.50
CA PRO A 185 -21.65 1.60 9.25
C PRO A 185 -20.73 2.19 8.15
#